data_AF-A0AAU6HB58-F1
#
_entry.id   AF-A0AAU6HB58-F1
#
_cell.length_a   1.000
_cell.length_b   1.000
_cell.length_c   1.000
_cell.angle_alpha   90.00
_cell.angle_beta   90.00
_cell.angle_gamma   90.00
#
_symmetry.space_group_name_H-M   'P 1'
#
loop_
_entity.id
_entity.type
_entity.pdbx_description
1 polymer ?
#
loop_
_entity_poly.entity_id
_entity_poly.type
_entity_poly.pdbx_seq_one_letter_code
_entity_poly.pdbx_strand_id
1 'polypeptide(L)'
;MTTGVLPDETADPFATARQVADAVLFEGYVLYPYRASAAKNRLRWQFGVLVPPAWGTDSAEHSFQRTECLMEPRSGARLSAELRFLHAQRRTVQRRCPDGGFETVEELELPDRVLVPWDEGAEERVTLVADVSKLTGEGVTVPFTRPAREETEPVHDAEGRLVGRLVRRCAPVDGRVRLTAHAIDGPYAALRLTATVENTSGWEPDAAGADRTAALPHCLVGAHLLLGLSAGSFLSMTDPPEWARGAVAACRNEHAWPVLAGADGRGDVLLSAPIILEDHPAIAPESPGALYDALEIDEILALRTAALTDQEKREARGTDPRAAEVIELADTMPPEVLERLHGAVRALREVTGPGPAAPDAPDGLAPEVPGTRPDTPWWDPESDRSVDPVRDRITVDGRSVGAGSRVLLRPGLRRTDAQDLFLQGRTAHVEAVLHDVDGGVHLAVTVEGDPGADIRREQGRFLYFQPDEIAPLEDA
;
A
#
# COMPACT_ATOMS: atom_id res chain seq x y z
N MET A 1 20.93 40.91 23.13
CA MET A 1 19.79 40.66 22.21
C MET A 1 20.06 39.35 21.52
N THR A 2 19.52 38.27 22.09
CA THR A 2 19.62 36.92 21.56
C THR A 2 18.37 36.70 20.73
N THR A 3 18.53 36.76 19.41
CA THR A 3 17.49 36.49 18.43
C THR A 3 17.15 35.01 18.54
N GLY A 4 16.04 34.70 19.22
CA GLY A 4 15.48 33.35 19.25
C GLY A 4 15.01 33.00 17.84
N VAL A 5 15.61 31.96 17.26
CA VAL A 5 15.07 31.30 16.07
C VAL A 5 13.72 30.73 16.48
N LEU A 6 12.64 31.28 15.95
CA LEU A 6 11.31 30.70 16.06
C LEU A 6 11.38 29.29 15.43
N PRO A 7 10.84 28.24 16.08
CA PRO A 7 10.72 26.95 15.44
C PRO A 7 9.88 27.10 14.17
N ASP A 8 10.33 26.44 13.12
CA ASP A 8 9.80 26.48 11.76
C ASP A 8 8.30 26.13 11.75
N GLU A 9 7.41 27.15 11.73
CA GLU A 9 5.95 26.99 11.60
C GLU A 9 5.54 26.47 10.20
N THR A 10 6.50 26.14 9.33
CA THR A 10 6.28 25.84 7.90
C THR A 10 6.56 24.40 7.45
N ALA A 11 6.95 23.49 8.34
CA ALA A 11 7.06 22.07 7.97
C ALA A 11 5.67 21.41 7.91
N ASP A 12 5.26 20.96 6.72
CA ASP A 12 4.03 20.18 6.53
C ASP A 12 4.10 18.88 7.36
N PRO A 13 3.28 18.72 8.42
CA PRO A 13 3.36 17.55 9.29
C PRO A 13 3.07 16.24 8.54
N PHE A 14 2.37 16.31 7.41
CA PHE A 14 1.98 15.14 6.62
C PHE A 14 2.99 14.75 5.54
N ALA A 15 4.11 15.46 5.37
CA ALA A 15 5.02 15.23 4.25
C ALA A 15 5.46 13.76 4.11
N THR A 16 5.92 13.11 5.19
CA THR A 16 6.34 11.70 5.18
C THR A 16 5.16 10.75 4.97
N ALA A 17 4.07 10.94 5.74
CA ALA A 17 2.87 10.12 5.62
C ALA A 17 2.26 10.20 4.21
N ARG A 18 2.36 11.35 3.53
CA ARG A 18 1.84 11.54 2.18
C ARG A 18 2.58 10.71 1.15
N GLN A 19 3.88 10.43 1.32
CA GLN A 19 4.61 9.54 0.40
C GLN A 19 4.05 8.12 0.41
N VAL A 20 3.78 7.57 1.60
CA VAL A 20 3.12 6.26 1.74
C VAL A 20 1.69 6.34 1.20
N ALA A 21 0.96 7.39 1.57
CA ALA A 21 -0.41 7.58 1.12
C ALA A 21 -0.52 7.71 -0.41
N ASP A 22 0.47 8.30 -1.09
CA ASP A 22 0.56 8.35 -2.55
C ASP A 22 0.72 6.97 -3.15
N ALA A 23 1.64 6.15 -2.60
CA ALA A 23 1.82 4.78 -3.05
C ALA A 23 0.51 3.98 -2.94
N VAL A 24 -0.16 4.07 -1.79
CA VAL A 24 -1.43 3.38 -1.52
C VAL A 24 -2.58 3.91 -2.39
N LEU A 25 -2.65 5.23 -2.62
CA LEU A 25 -3.71 5.85 -3.42
C LEU A 25 -3.72 5.35 -4.87
N PHE A 26 -2.52 5.16 -5.42
CA PHE A 26 -2.32 4.72 -6.80
C PHE A 26 -2.07 3.22 -6.93
N GLU A 27 -2.04 2.49 -5.82
CA GLU A 27 -1.98 1.04 -5.83
C GLU A 27 -3.22 0.47 -6.54
N GLY A 28 -2.99 -0.31 -7.60
CA GLY A 28 -4.08 -0.82 -8.44
C GLY A 28 -4.72 0.21 -9.38
N TYR A 29 -4.14 1.40 -9.55
CA TYR A 29 -4.63 2.43 -10.48
C TYR A 29 -4.32 2.12 -11.96
N VAL A 30 -3.06 1.82 -12.28
CA VAL A 30 -2.63 1.39 -13.61
C VAL A 30 -1.69 0.21 -13.41
N LEU A 31 -2.19 -1.00 -13.59
CA LEU A 31 -1.45 -2.23 -13.29
C LEU A 31 -0.59 -2.65 -14.47
N TYR A 32 0.60 -3.21 -14.19
CA TYR A 32 1.43 -3.87 -15.20
C TYR A 32 0.57 -4.84 -16.04
N PRO A 33 0.63 -4.78 -17.39
CA PRO A 33 1.61 -4.10 -18.26
C PRO A 33 1.29 -2.63 -18.63
N TYR A 34 0.62 -1.89 -17.75
CA TYR A 34 0.44 -0.43 -17.80
C TYR A 34 -0.30 0.13 -19.03
N ARG A 35 -1.07 -0.74 -19.70
CA ARG A 35 -1.83 -0.40 -20.90
C ARG A 35 -3.31 -0.63 -20.70
N ALA A 36 -4.14 0.23 -21.30
CA ALA A 36 -5.59 0.17 -21.16
C ALA A 36 -6.18 -1.16 -21.63
N SER A 37 -5.61 -1.78 -22.68
CA SER A 37 -6.08 -3.06 -23.22
C SER A 37 -5.81 -4.27 -22.31
N ALA A 38 -4.95 -4.15 -21.29
CA ALA A 38 -4.60 -5.27 -20.44
C ALA A 38 -5.78 -5.77 -19.60
N ALA A 39 -5.94 -7.09 -19.50
CA ALA A 39 -7.05 -7.70 -18.75
C ALA A 39 -7.12 -7.24 -17.28
N LYS A 40 -5.96 -7.08 -16.62
CA LYS A 40 -5.85 -6.57 -15.25
C LYS A 40 -6.42 -5.15 -15.08
N ASN A 41 -6.38 -4.35 -16.13
CA ASN A 41 -6.83 -2.96 -16.15
C ASN A 41 -8.33 -2.80 -16.45
N ARG A 42 -9.07 -3.91 -16.59
CA ARG A 42 -10.54 -3.92 -16.73
C ARG A 42 -11.27 -3.77 -15.39
N LEU A 43 -10.67 -4.25 -14.31
CA LEU A 43 -11.21 -4.17 -12.95
C LEU A 43 -10.19 -3.44 -12.07
N ARG A 44 -10.32 -2.11 -12.06
CA ARG A 44 -9.47 -1.20 -11.29
C ARG A 44 -10.21 -0.68 -10.06
N TRP A 45 -9.45 -0.09 -9.14
CA TRP A 45 -9.99 0.57 -7.95
C TRP A 45 -10.76 -0.39 -7.05
N GLN A 46 -10.06 -1.38 -6.48
CA GLN A 46 -10.70 -2.43 -5.68
C GLN A 46 -10.77 -2.11 -4.18
N PHE A 47 -9.97 -1.17 -3.70
CA PHE A 47 -9.89 -0.83 -2.28
C PHE A 47 -10.28 0.63 -2.02
N GLY A 48 -10.91 0.87 -0.86
CA GLY A 48 -11.25 2.21 -0.39
C GLY A 48 -12.21 2.99 -1.27
N VAL A 49 -13.05 2.30 -2.05
CA VAL A 49 -14.08 2.96 -2.88
C VAL A 49 -15.31 3.24 -2.03
N LEU A 50 -15.60 4.53 -1.82
CA LEU A 50 -16.84 4.96 -1.20
C LEU A 50 -17.87 5.27 -2.28
N VAL A 51 -18.88 4.41 -2.41
CA VAL A 51 -19.91 4.47 -3.46
C VAL A 51 -21.06 5.42 -3.09
N PRO A 52 -21.83 5.94 -4.06
CA PRO A 52 -23.07 6.66 -3.76
C PRO A 52 -24.02 5.80 -2.92
N PRO A 53 -24.77 6.37 -1.96
CA PRO A 53 -25.66 5.61 -1.09
C PRO A 53 -26.67 4.72 -1.82
N ALA A 54 -27.17 5.15 -2.99
CA ALA A 54 -28.12 4.38 -3.80
C ALA A 54 -27.50 3.15 -4.48
N TRP A 55 -26.17 3.06 -4.59
CA TRP A 55 -25.46 1.88 -5.10
C TRP A 55 -25.23 0.83 -4.00
N GLY A 56 -25.01 1.28 -2.76
CA GLY A 56 -24.61 0.44 -1.63
C GLY A 56 -25.67 -0.52 -1.08
N THR A 57 -26.92 -0.50 -1.56
CA THR A 57 -28.00 -1.35 -1.01
C THR A 57 -27.94 -2.80 -1.47
N ASP A 58 -27.41 -3.07 -2.67
CA ASP A 58 -27.32 -4.41 -3.26
C ASP A 58 -25.87 -4.83 -3.62
N SER A 59 -24.88 -3.99 -3.30
CA SER A 59 -23.45 -4.24 -3.54
C SER A 59 -22.71 -4.50 -2.21
N ALA A 60 -21.59 -5.23 -2.25
CA ALA A 60 -20.68 -5.36 -1.11
C ALA A 60 -19.77 -4.11 -0.94
N GLU A 61 -20.06 -3.01 -1.63
CA GLU A 61 -19.34 -1.74 -1.54
C GLU A 61 -20.09 -0.77 -0.62
N HIS A 62 -19.34 0.07 0.08
CA HIS A 62 -19.86 0.87 1.18
C HIS A 62 -19.84 2.36 0.85
N SER A 63 -20.80 3.13 1.33
CA SER A 63 -20.85 4.58 1.12
C SER A 63 -20.03 5.36 2.15
N PHE A 64 -19.40 4.67 3.11
CA PHE A 64 -18.62 5.32 4.16
C PHE A 64 -17.42 4.46 4.61
N GLN A 65 -16.48 5.12 5.27
CA GLN A 65 -15.46 4.49 6.10
C GLN A 65 -15.45 5.13 7.49
N ARG A 66 -15.03 4.35 8.49
CA ARG A 66 -14.95 4.77 9.89
C ARG A 66 -13.57 4.43 10.46
N THR A 67 -12.96 5.42 11.09
CA THR A 67 -11.72 5.28 11.84
C THR A 67 -11.95 5.63 13.30
N GLU A 68 -11.61 4.72 14.20
CA GLU A 68 -11.47 4.97 15.62
C GLU A 68 -10.03 4.77 16.08
N CYS A 69 -9.48 5.79 16.73
CA CYS A 69 -8.13 5.75 17.30
C CYS A 69 -8.08 6.47 18.65
N LEU A 70 -7.03 6.20 19.41
CA LEU A 70 -6.80 6.86 20.69
C LEU A 70 -5.76 7.97 20.55
N MET A 71 -5.97 9.07 21.27
CA MET A 71 -5.06 10.20 21.29
C MET A 71 -4.90 10.79 22.70
N GLU A 72 -3.73 11.35 22.96
CA GLU A 72 -3.34 12.06 24.17
C GLU A 72 -3.01 13.53 23.84
N PRO A 73 -4.04 14.35 23.54
CA PRO A 73 -3.84 15.73 23.14
C PRO A 73 -3.40 16.59 24.33
N ARG A 74 -2.49 17.55 24.08
CA ARG A 74 -2.17 18.59 25.08
C ARG A 74 -3.29 19.63 25.13
N SER A 75 -3.35 20.40 26.22
CA SER A 75 -4.32 21.50 26.35
C SER A 75 -4.15 22.50 25.20
N GLY A 76 -5.25 22.86 24.54
CA GLY A 76 -5.25 23.75 23.39
C GLY A 76 -4.77 23.12 22.08
N ALA A 77 -4.58 21.79 22.02
CA ALA A 77 -4.22 21.11 20.78
C ALA A 77 -5.31 21.28 19.69
N ARG A 78 -4.85 21.35 18.44
CA ARG A 78 -5.67 21.30 17.23
C ARG A 78 -5.45 19.97 16.53
N LEU A 79 -6.52 19.43 15.97
CA LEU A 79 -6.51 18.30 15.06
C LEU A 79 -6.63 18.82 13.63
N SER A 80 -5.63 18.51 12.80
CA SER A 80 -5.67 18.66 11.36
C SER A 80 -6.12 17.34 10.75
N ALA A 81 -7.03 17.38 9.77
CA ALA A 81 -7.35 16.22 8.95
C ALA A 81 -7.26 16.55 7.46
N GLU A 82 -6.73 15.62 6.67
CA GLU A 82 -6.67 15.69 5.22
C GLU A 82 -7.25 14.40 4.66
N LEU A 83 -8.46 14.49 4.11
CA LEU A 83 -9.05 13.43 3.29
C LEU A 83 -8.48 13.52 1.88
N ARG A 84 -8.05 12.40 1.35
CA ARG A 84 -7.57 12.25 -0.02
C ARG A 84 -8.28 11.10 -0.71
N PHE A 85 -8.55 11.27 -2.00
CA PHE A 85 -9.18 10.25 -2.84
C PHE A 85 -8.91 10.55 -4.32
N LEU A 86 -9.08 9.56 -5.18
CA LEU A 86 -9.17 9.73 -6.62
C LEU A 86 -10.62 10.01 -7.02
N HIS A 87 -10.79 11.04 -7.83
CA HIS A 87 -12.02 11.35 -8.52
C HIS A 87 -11.90 10.82 -9.96
N ALA A 88 -12.73 9.83 -10.29
CA ALA A 88 -12.72 9.23 -11.61
C ALA A 88 -13.07 10.27 -12.69
N GLN A 89 -12.26 10.32 -13.74
CA GLN A 89 -12.37 11.25 -14.85
C GLN A 89 -12.37 10.46 -16.16
N ARG A 90 -13.47 10.53 -16.92
CA ARG A 90 -13.56 9.87 -18.23
C ARG A 90 -12.78 10.68 -19.25
N ARG A 91 -11.67 10.14 -19.75
CA ARG A 91 -10.98 10.65 -20.94
C ARG A 91 -11.53 10.00 -22.20
N THR A 92 -11.93 10.82 -23.14
CA THR A 92 -12.28 10.43 -24.52
C THR A 92 -11.30 11.04 -25.50
N VAL A 93 -11.05 10.34 -26.60
CA VAL A 93 -10.10 10.77 -27.64
C VAL A 93 -10.90 11.23 -28.85
N GLN A 94 -10.57 12.41 -29.38
CA GLN A 94 -11.21 12.93 -30.58
C GLN A 94 -10.18 13.26 -31.66
N ARG A 95 -10.41 12.77 -32.88
CA ARG A 95 -9.61 13.09 -34.06
C ARG A 95 -10.17 14.35 -34.74
N ARG A 96 -9.28 15.19 -35.26
CA ARG A 96 -9.67 16.33 -36.07
C ARG A 96 -10.05 15.88 -37.49
N CYS A 97 -11.24 16.23 -37.94
CA CYS A 97 -11.75 15.93 -39.27
C CYS A 97 -11.23 16.97 -40.31
N PRO A 98 -11.25 16.65 -41.62
CA PRO A 98 -10.82 17.58 -42.67
C PRO A 98 -11.60 18.91 -42.74
N ASP A 99 -12.85 18.91 -42.27
CA ASP A 99 -13.71 20.09 -42.18
C ASP A 99 -13.41 20.97 -40.94
N GLY A 100 -12.44 20.56 -40.11
CA GLY A 100 -12.08 21.23 -38.86
C GLY A 100 -12.88 20.81 -37.63
N GLY A 101 -13.86 19.90 -37.79
CA GLY A 101 -14.60 19.30 -36.69
C GLY A 101 -13.80 18.26 -35.91
N PHE A 102 -14.44 17.65 -34.90
CA PHE A 102 -13.85 16.60 -34.08
C PHE A 102 -14.78 15.38 -34.00
N GLU A 103 -14.27 14.21 -34.31
CA GLU A 103 -14.96 12.92 -34.18
C GLU A 103 -14.37 12.13 -33.01
N THR A 104 -15.21 11.45 -32.22
CA THR A 104 -14.71 10.57 -31.14
C THR A 104 -14.21 9.27 -31.77
N VAL A 105 -13.02 8.83 -31.36
CA VAL A 105 -12.34 7.65 -31.91
C VAL A 105 -11.88 6.73 -30.78
N GLU A 106 -11.80 5.43 -31.06
CA GLU A 106 -11.27 4.42 -30.13
C GLU A 106 -9.75 4.57 -29.93
N GLU A 107 -9.05 5.12 -30.92
CA GLU A 107 -7.62 5.37 -30.84
C GLU A 107 -7.18 6.52 -31.76
N LEU A 108 -6.16 7.24 -31.31
CA LEU A 108 -5.42 8.21 -32.11
C LEU A 108 -3.93 7.88 -32.04
N GLU A 109 -3.40 7.34 -33.13
CA GLU A 109 -1.99 6.98 -33.26
C GLU A 109 -1.11 8.20 -33.47
N LEU A 110 -0.05 8.29 -32.67
CA LEU A 110 1.07 9.21 -32.82
C LEU A 110 2.38 8.41 -32.91
N PRO A 111 3.47 8.99 -33.43
CA PRO A 111 4.76 8.29 -33.52
C PRO A 111 5.29 7.81 -32.16
N ASP A 112 5.05 8.56 -31.09
CA ASP A 112 5.58 8.32 -29.74
C ASP A 112 4.59 7.62 -28.79
N ARG A 113 3.29 7.65 -29.09
CA ARG A 113 2.23 7.09 -28.22
C ARG A 113 0.95 6.75 -28.98
N VAL A 114 0.11 5.90 -28.40
CA VAL A 114 -1.25 5.63 -28.90
C VAL A 114 -2.26 6.10 -27.87
N LEU A 115 -2.98 7.17 -28.18
CA LEU A 115 -3.98 7.72 -27.27
C LEU A 115 -5.28 6.92 -27.37
N VAL A 116 -5.76 6.42 -26.23
CA VAL A 116 -7.00 5.63 -26.12
C VAL A 116 -7.94 6.22 -25.06
N PRO A 117 -9.27 6.00 -25.16
CA PRO A 117 -10.19 6.30 -24.08
C PRO A 117 -9.79 5.59 -22.78
N TRP A 118 -9.90 6.30 -21.65
CA TRP A 118 -9.44 5.79 -20.36
C TRP A 118 -10.16 6.50 -19.21
N ASP A 119 -10.39 5.80 -18.10
CA ASP A 119 -10.81 6.48 -16.87
C ASP A 119 -9.59 6.79 -16.02
N GLU A 120 -9.29 8.08 -15.94
CA GLU A 120 -8.19 8.64 -15.16
C GLU A 120 -8.62 8.86 -13.71
N GLY A 121 -7.66 8.83 -12.78
CA GLY A 121 -7.85 9.16 -11.38
C GLY A 121 -7.25 10.52 -11.07
N ALA A 122 -8.10 11.55 -10.98
CA ALA A 122 -7.67 12.89 -10.56
C ALA A 122 -7.66 12.97 -9.04
N GLU A 123 -6.52 13.33 -8.44
CA GLU A 123 -6.42 13.45 -6.98
C GLU A 123 -7.25 14.64 -6.47
N GLU A 124 -8.02 14.40 -5.41
CA GLU A 124 -8.76 15.41 -4.66
C GLU A 124 -8.34 15.41 -3.20
N ARG A 125 -8.28 16.61 -2.60
CA ARG A 125 -7.97 16.81 -1.17
C ARG A 125 -9.03 17.64 -0.48
N VAL A 126 -9.44 17.24 0.72
CA VAL A 126 -10.30 18.01 1.61
C VAL A 126 -9.58 18.18 2.94
N THR A 127 -9.21 19.42 3.27
CA THR A 127 -8.52 19.75 4.51
C THR A 127 -9.46 20.40 5.51
N LEU A 128 -9.25 20.10 6.79
CA LEU A 128 -9.99 20.70 7.89
C LEU A 128 -9.12 20.76 9.14
N VAL A 129 -9.35 21.77 9.96
CA VAL A 129 -8.66 21.96 11.24
C VAL A 129 -9.70 22.28 12.30
N ALA A 130 -9.63 21.58 13.44
CA ALA A 130 -10.53 21.78 14.56
C ALA A 130 -9.77 21.80 15.89
N ASP A 131 -10.20 22.66 16.81
CA ASP A 131 -9.76 22.57 18.20
C ASP A 131 -10.26 21.26 18.80
N VAL A 132 -9.41 20.51 19.51
CA VAL A 132 -9.79 19.23 20.09
C VAL A 132 -10.99 19.37 21.05
N SER A 133 -11.12 20.50 21.73
CA SER A 133 -12.26 20.80 22.61
C SER A 133 -13.61 20.88 21.90
N LYS A 134 -13.65 21.17 20.59
CA LYS A 134 -14.89 21.14 19.79
C LYS A 134 -15.30 19.72 19.44
N LEU A 135 -14.34 18.79 19.39
CA LEU A 135 -14.60 17.38 19.07
C LEU A 135 -15.28 16.65 20.22
N THR A 136 -15.04 17.07 21.46
CA THR A 136 -15.64 16.46 22.67
C THR A 136 -17.05 16.95 23.00
N GLY A 137 -17.55 17.96 22.27
CA GLY A 137 -18.93 18.41 22.32
C GLY A 137 -19.82 17.67 21.32
N GLU A 138 -20.52 18.40 20.46
CA GLU A 138 -21.35 17.82 19.37
C GLU A 138 -20.52 17.19 18.24
N GLY A 139 -19.21 17.46 18.23
CA GLY A 139 -18.30 17.13 17.14
C GLY A 139 -18.27 18.20 16.06
N VAL A 140 -17.51 17.92 14.99
CA VAL A 140 -17.40 18.77 13.82
C VAL A 140 -17.82 17.96 12.60
N THR A 141 -18.68 18.54 11.76
CA THR A 141 -19.07 17.96 10.48
C THR A 141 -18.80 18.97 9.36
N VAL A 142 -18.02 18.56 8.37
CA VAL A 142 -17.63 19.38 7.23
C VAL A 142 -18.15 18.71 5.95
N PRO A 143 -19.19 19.24 5.29
CA PRO A 143 -19.57 18.81 3.96
C PRO A 143 -18.58 19.33 2.92
N PHE A 144 -18.44 18.63 1.81
CA PHE A 144 -17.67 19.07 0.66
C PHE A 144 -18.34 18.64 -0.66
N THR A 145 -18.07 19.41 -1.70
CA THR A 145 -18.54 19.14 -3.06
C THR A 145 -17.37 19.25 -4.02
N ARG A 146 -17.32 18.37 -5.02
CA ARG A 146 -16.52 18.49 -6.23
C ARG A 146 -17.48 18.61 -7.41
N PRO A 147 -17.54 19.79 -8.06
CA PRO A 147 -18.49 19.99 -9.15
C PRO A 147 -18.08 19.15 -10.37
N ALA A 148 -19.04 18.93 -11.26
CA ALA A 148 -18.75 18.39 -12.58
C ALA A 148 -17.75 19.30 -13.31
N ARG A 149 -16.82 18.69 -14.05
CA ARG A 149 -15.79 19.42 -14.82
C ARG A 149 -15.64 18.80 -16.19
N GLU A 150 -15.42 19.64 -17.19
CA GLU A 150 -15.00 19.23 -18.53
C GLU A 150 -13.75 20.01 -18.89
N GLU A 151 -12.71 19.30 -19.32
CA GLU A 151 -11.45 19.87 -19.78
C GLU A 151 -11.13 19.33 -21.17
N THR A 152 -10.58 20.20 -22.03
CA THR A 152 -10.16 19.83 -23.38
C THR A 152 -8.69 20.16 -23.59
N GLU A 153 -7.91 19.15 -23.97
CA GLU A 153 -6.48 19.28 -24.26
C GLU A 153 -6.24 19.06 -25.76
N PRO A 154 -5.67 20.03 -26.50
CA PRO A 154 -5.37 19.85 -27.91
C PRO A 154 -4.19 18.88 -28.12
N VAL A 155 -4.32 17.98 -29.09
CA VAL A 155 -3.27 17.02 -29.46
C VAL A 155 -2.63 17.44 -30.77
N HIS A 156 -1.30 17.64 -30.73
CA HIS A 156 -0.50 18.02 -31.88
C HIS A 156 0.43 16.87 -32.30
N ASP A 157 0.74 16.78 -33.60
CA ASP A 157 1.78 15.90 -34.12
C ASP A 157 3.19 16.48 -33.95
N ALA A 158 4.21 15.76 -34.42
CA ALA A 158 5.62 16.16 -34.33
C ALA A 158 5.94 17.47 -35.06
N GLU A 159 5.13 17.86 -36.05
CA GLU A 159 5.26 19.12 -36.78
C GLU A 159 4.45 20.26 -36.14
N GLY A 160 3.82 20.01 -34.98
CA GLY A 160 3.00 20.99 -34.27
C GLY A 160 1.61 21.21 -34.88
N ARG A 161 1.15 20.33 -35.78
CA ARG A 161 -0.18 20.43 -36.39
C ARG A 161 -1.22 19.80 -35.46
N LEU A 162 -2.36 20.47 -35.30
CA LEU A 162 -3.47 19.95 -34.52
C LEU A 162 -4.11 18.75 -35.23
N VAL A 163 -3.99 17.56 -34.62
CA VAL A 163 -4.50 16.28 -35.16
C VAL A 163 -5.69 15.74 -34.38
N GLY A 164 -5.93 16.24 -33.17
CA GLY A 164 -7.03 15.82 -32.33
C GLY A 164 -7.14 16.61 -31.03
N ARG A 165 -7.92 16.09 -30.08
CA ARG A 165 -8.00 16.58 -28.71
C ARG A 165 -8.43 15.47 -27.75
N LEU A 166 -7.99 15.57 -26.51
CA LEU A 166 -8.51 14.78 -25.39
C LEU A 166 -9.61 15.57 -24.70
N VAL A 167 -10.75 14.93 -24.42
CA VAL A 167 -11.83 15.53 -23.64
C VAL A 167 -11.99 14.72 -22.37
N ARG A 168 -11.78 15.37 -21.22
CA ARG A 168 -11.85 14.76 -19.90
C ARG A 168 -13.07 15.27 -19.15
N ARG A 169 -13.89 14.36 -18.61
CA ARG A 169 -15.12 14.69 -17.88
C ARG A 169 -15.14 14.05 -16.50
N CYS A 170 -15.43 14.85 -15.49
CA CYS A 170 -15.74 14.40 -14.13
C CYS A 170 -17.21 14.67 -13.85
N ALA A 171 -17.86 13.72 -13.17
CA ALA A 171 -19.20 13.93 -12.62
C ALA A 171 -19.12 14.74 -11.31
N PRO A 172 -20.23 15.24 -10.76
CA PRO A 172 -20.20 15.82 -9.43
C PRO A 172 -20.10 14.73 -8.36
N VAL A 173 -19.34 15.01 -7.31
CA VAL A 173 -19.21 14.18 -6.10
C VAL A 173 -19.48 15.04 -4.87
N ASP A 174 -20.33 14.56 -3.98
CA ASP A 174 -20.60 15.16 -2.69
C ASP A 174 -20.18 14.21 -1.57
N GLY A 175 -19.67 14.75 -0.48
CA GLY A 175 -19.33 13.98 0.68
C GLY A 175 -19.30 14.81 1.96
N ARG A 176 -19.01 14.14 3.07
CA ARG A 176 -18.82 14.79 4.35
C ARG A 176 -17.79 14.06 5.20
N VAL A 177 -17.08 14.83 6.03
CA VAL A 177 -16.20 14.33 7.09
C VAL A 177 -16.80 14.70 8.43
N ARG A 178 -16.97 13.71 9.31
CA ARG A 178 -17.45 13.90 10.68
C ARG A 178 -16.38 13.46 11.68
N LEU A 179 -16.07 14.33 12.62
CA LEU A 179 -15.10 14.10 13.69
C LEU A 179 -15.76 14.29 15.06
N THR A 180 -15.61 13.31 15.92
CA THR A 180 -16.05 13.36 17.34
C THR A 180 -14.98 12.75 18.23
N ALA A 181 -14.82 13.23 19.45
CA ALA A 181 -13.90 12.66 20.42
C ALA A 181 -14.62 12.40 21.75
N HIS A 182 -14.29 11.31 22.43
CA HIS A 182 -14.86 10.98 23.73
C HIS A 182 -13.74 10.64 24.71
N ALA A 183 -13.84 11.13 25.94
CA ALA A 183 -12.90 10.70 26.98
C ALA A 183 -13.02 9.19 27.22
N ILE A 184 -11.88 8.55 27.46
CA ILE A 184 -11.83 7.15 27.87
C ILE A 184 -11.39 7.05 29.32
N ASP A 185 -11.88 6.04 30.02
CA ASP A 185 -11.42 5.75 31.37
C ASP A 185 -9.97 5.26 31.33
N GLY A 186 -9.14 5.80 32.22
CA GLY A 186 -7.74 5.40 32.27
C GLY A 186 -6.88 6.32 33.14
N PRO A 187 -5.60 5.96 33.32
CA PRO A 187 -4.65 6.75 34.10
C PRO A 187 -4.22 8.06 33.42
N TYR A 188 -4.46 8.19 32.10
CA TYR A 188 -4.09 9.36 31.31
C TYR A 188 -5.32 10.07 30.75
N ALA A 189 -5.19 11.36 30.45
CA ALA A 189 -6.24 12.17 29.83
C ALA A 189 -6.35 11.87 28.32
N ALA A 190 -6.68 10.62 27.99
CA ALA A 190 -6.80 10.15 26.63
C ALA A 190 -8.23 10.29 26.10
N LEU A 191 -8.34 10.50 24.79
CA LEU A 191 -9.59 10.59 24.06
C LEU A 191 -9.62 9.51 22.97
N ARG A 192 -10.78 8.88 22.76
CA ARG A 192 -11.08 8.13 21.55
C ARG A 192 -11.63 9.08 20.50
N LEU A 193 -10.90 9.27 19.41
CA LEU A 193 -11.35 9.97 18.22
C LEU A 193 -12.14 9.00 17.35
N THR A 194 -13.27 9.44 16.81
CA THR A 194 -14.00 8.79 15.73
C THR A 194 -14.03 9.74 14.54
N ALA A 195 -13.48 9.31 13.41
CA ALA A 195 -13.57 9.98 12.13
C ALA A 195 -14.43 9.14 11.18
N THR A 196 -15.36 9.78 10.48
CA THR A 196 -16.21 9.14 9.47
C THR A 196 -16.15 9.95 8.20
N VAL A 197 -15.86 9.29 7.08
CA VAL A 197 -15.90 9.88 5.73
C VAL A 197 -17.04 9.20 4.98
N GLU A 198 -17.95 10.00 4.42
CA GLU A 198 -19.13 9.50 3.74
C GLU A 198 -19.22 10.09 2.33
N ASN A 199 -19.52 9.24 1.35
CA ASN A 199 -20.05 9.67 0.06
C ASN A 199 -21.54 10.00 0.24
N THR A 200 -21.92 11.22 -0.11
CA THR A 200 -23.30 11.71 -0.04
C THR A 200 -23.84 12.11 -1.41
N SER A 201 -23.19 11.68 -2.49
CA SER A 201 -23.59 11.97 -3.87
C SER A 201 -25.00 11.43 -4.14
N GLY A 202 -25.86 12.27 -4.71
CA GLY A 202 -27.25 11.91 -5.04
C GLY A 202 -27.43 11.14 -6.34
N TRP A 203 -26.39 10.44 -6.81
CA TRP A 203 -26.49 9.61 -8.01
C TRP A 203 -27.29 8.34 -7.73
N GLU A 204 -28.18 7.98 -8.65
CA GLU A 204 -28.99 6.76 -8.59
C GLU A 204 -28.75 5.91 -9.84
N PRO A 205 -28.69 4.58 -9.71
CA PRO A 205 -28.57 3.71 -10.87
C PRO A 205 -29.84 3.77 -11.73
N ASP A 206 -29.68 3.93 -13.04
CA ASP A 206 -30.80 3.87 -13.98
C ASP A 206 -31.54 2.52 -13.89
N ALA A 207 -32.86 2.53 -14.06
CA ALA A 207 -33.73 1.35 -13.98
C ALA A 207 -33.38 0.21 -14.97
N ALA A 208 -32.47 0.46 -15.91
CA ALA A 208 -31.97 -0.51 -16.89
C ALA A 208 -30.80 -1.38 -16.37
N GLY A 209 -30.46 -1.30 -15.07
CA GLY A 209 -29.40 -2.10 -14.47
C GLY A 209 -28.02 -1.49 -14.71
N ALA A 210 -27.81 -0.28 -14.20
CA ALA A 210 -26.50 0.35 -14.18
C ALA A 210 -25.45 -0.59 -13.56
N ASP A 211 -24.26 -0.65 -14.16
CA ASP A 211 -23.14 -1.43 -13.66
C ASP A 211 -22.23 -0.57 -12.79
N ARG A 212 -21.22 -1.20 -12.17
CA ARG A 212 -20.24 -0.50 -11.34
C ARG A 212 -19.55 0.63 -12.11
N THR A 213 -19.32 0.45 -13.41
CA THR A 213 -18.71 1.45 -14.30
C THR A 213 -19.50 2.75 -14.31
N ALA A 214 -20.83 2.68 -14.29
CA ALA A 214 -21.69 3.86 -14.24
C ALA A 214 -21.66 4.59 -12.88
N ALA A 215 -21.43 3.86 -11.78
CA ALA A 215 -21.34 4.44 -10.44
C ALA A 215 -19.99 5.13 -10.17
N LEU A 216 -18.90 4.60 -10.73
CA LEU A 216 -17.51 5.03 -10.47
C LEU A 216 -17.26 6.55 -10.60
N PRO A 217 -17.80 7.29 -11.59
CA PRO A 217 -17.66 8.74 -11.68
C PRO A 217 -18.18 9.52 -10.45
N HIS A 218 -19.02 8.89 -9.64
CA HIS A 218 -19.64 9.47 -8.45
C HIS A 218 -19.03 8.94 -7.13
N CYS A 219 -17.97 8.12 -7.21
CA CYS A 219 -17.31 7.52 -6.06
C CYS A 219 -16.14 8.37 -5.53
N LEU A 220 -15.78 8.15 -4.27
CA LEU A 220 -14.50 8.58 -3.71
C LEU A 220 -13.59 7.34 -3.74
N VAL A 221 -12.65 7.29 -4.69
CA VAL A 221 -11.84 6.09 -4.93
C VAL A 221 -10.56 6.13 -4.10
N GLY A 222 -10.18 5.01 -3.47
CA GLY A 222 -8.95 4.93 -2.66
C GLY A 222 -8.93 5.91 -1.49
N ALA A 223 -10.11 6.20 -0.92
CA ALA A 223 -10.27 7.22 0.09
C ALA A 223 -9.48 6.88 1.35
N HIS A 224 -8.59 7.76 1.78
CA HIS A 224 -7.81 7.63 3.01
C HIS A 224 -7.73 8.97 3.76
N LEU A 225 -7.47 8.89 5.05
CA LEU A 225 -7.50 10.03 5.95
C LEU A 225 -6.16 10.18 6.68
N LEU A 226 -5.52 11.34 6.51
CA LEU A 226 -4.39 11.75 7.35
C LEU A 226 -4.91 12.59 8.52
N LEU A 227 -4.44 12.29 9.72
CA LEU A 227 -4.79 12.96 10.96
C LEU A 227 -3.52 13.43 11.66
N GLY A 228 -3.50 14.67 12.12
CA GLY A 228 -2.31 15.27 12.74
C GLY A 228 -2.68 16.09 13.97
N LEU A 229 -1.94 15.91 15.06
CA LEU A 229 -2.10 16.71 16.28
C LEU A 229 -1.03 17.80 16.34
N SER A 230 -1.45 19.04 16.58
CA SER A 230 -0.49 20.13 16.77
C SER A 230 0.33 19.99 18.07
N ALA A 231 -0.19 19.25 19.06
CA ALA A 231 0.47 18.95 20.32
C ALA A 231 -0.16 17.72 20.99
N GLY A 232 0.64 16.69 21.25
CA GLY A 232 0.17 15.40 21.78
C GLY A 232 0.58 14.26 20.85
N SER A 233 0.00 13.08 21.08
CA SER A 233 0.27 11.89 20.26
C SER A 233 -0.97 11.02 20.12
N PHE A 234 -1.10 10.33 19.00
CA PHE A 234 -1.91 9.14 18.84
C PHE A 234 -1.22 7.94 19.49
N LEU A 235 -2.01 6.95 19.87
CA LEU A 235 -1.50 5.66 20.33
C LEU A 235 -1.50 4.67 19.17
N SER A 236 -0.51 3.77 19.17
CA SER A 236 -0.47 2.63 18.25
C SER A 236 -1.74 1.79 18.38
N MET A 237 -2.31 1.40 17.24
CA MET A 237 -3.49 0.53 17.18
C MET A 237 -3.10 -0.95 17.13
N THR A 238 -1.84 -1.25 16.84
CA THR A 238 -1.28 -2.61 16.74
C THR A 238 -0.47 -2.99 17.98
N ASP A 239 0.32 -2.06 18.52
CA ASP A 239 1.08 -2.23 19.77
C ASP A 239 0.79 -1.11 20.79
N PRO A 240 -0.45 -1.01 21.31
CA PRO A 240 -0.79 -0.03 22.33
C PRO A 240 -0.11 -0.34 23.68
N PRO A 241 0.16 0.71 24.49
CA PRO A 241 0.61 0.51 25.86
C PRO A 241 -0.41 -0.30 26.68
N GLU A 242 0.06 -1.02 27.70
CA GLU A 242 -0.76 -2.01 28.43
C GLU A 242 -2.10 -1.45 28.94
N TRP A 243 -2.08 -0.22 29.47
CA TRP A 243 -3.27 0.45 29.98
C TRP A 243 -4.33 0.72 28.90
N ALA A 244 -3.92 0.87 27.64
CA ALA A 244 -4.78 1.21 26.51
C ALA A 244 -5.25 -0.01 25.70
N ARG A 245 -4.68 -1.21 25.93
CA ARG A 245 -5.00 -2.44 25.16
C ARG A 245 -6.51 -2.69 25.08
N GLY A 246 -7.22 -2.58 26.21
CA GLY A 246 -8.66 -2.77 26.26
C GLY A 246 -9.45 -1.71 25.49
N ALA A 247 -9.02 -0.45 25.53
CA ALA A 247 -9.65 0.65 24.81
C ALA A 247 -9.43 0.54 23.30
N VAL A 248 -8.21 0.18 22.86
CA VAL A 248 -7.90 -0.08 21.45
C VAL A 248 -8.68 -1.28 20.92
N ALA A 249 -8.77 -2.38 21.68
CA ALA A 249 -9.56 -3.55 21.27
C ALA A 249 -11.07 -3.24 21.15
N ALA A 250 -11.55 -2.19 21.81
CA ALA A 250 -12.94 -1.72 21.70
C ALA A 250 -13.18 -0.76 20.53
N CYS A 251 -12.12 -0.27 19.86
CA CYS A 251 -12.24 0.59 18.70
C CYS A 251 -12.83 -0.18 17.52
N ARG A 252 -13.68 0.49 16.75
CA ARG A 252 -14.30 -0.05 15.54
C ARG A 252 -13.83 0.72 14.32
N ASN A 253 -12.98 0.06 13.54
CA ASN A 253 -12.51 0.53 12.25
C ASN A 253 -13.24 -0.23 11.15
N GLU A 254 -13.90 0.50 10.25
CA GLU A 254 -14.71 -0.06 9.17
C GLU A 254 -14.18 0.50 7.84
N HIS A 255 -13.71 -0.40 6.97
CA HIS A 255 -13.12 -0.07 5.66
C HIS A 255 -11.88 0.83 5.73
N ALA A 256 -11.23 0.87 6.90
CA ALA A 256 -10.07 1.68 7.18
C ALA A 256 -9.14 0.98 8.18
N TRP A 257 -7.85 1.26 8.08
CA TRP A 257 -6.78 0.73 8.92
C TRP A 257 -5.89 1.87 9.41
N PRO A 258 -6.10 2.35 10.66
CA PRO A 258 -5.30 3.42 11.24
C PRO A 258 -3.94 2.95 11.74
N VAL A 259 -2.87 3.61 11.29
CA VAL A 259 -1.48 3.39 11.73
C VAL A 259 -0.78 4.71 12.03
N LEU A 260 0.17 4.68 12.96
CA LEU A 260 1.06 5.82 13.19
C LEU A 260 1.89 6.08 11.93
N ALA A 261 2.07 7.35 11.57
CA ALA A 261 2.78 7.72 10.34
C ALA A 261 3.60 9.01 10.49
N GLY A 262 3.87 9.44 11.73
CA GLY A 262 4.73 10.59 11.97
C GLY A 262 6.19 10.27 11.66
N ALA A 263 6.89 11.28 11.13
CA ALA A 263 8.30 11.20 10.80
C ALA A 263 9.15 10.83 12.03
N ASP A 264 10.23 10.08 11.81
CA ASP A 264 11.18 9.65 12.85
C ASP A 264 10.52 8.89 14.02
N GLY A 265 9.46 8.12 13.74
CA GLY A 265 8.74 7.35 14.75
C GLY A 265 7.85 8.19 15.67
N ARG A 266 7.57 9.46 15.33
CA ARG A 266 6.70 10.32 16.14
C ARG A 266 5.23 9.90 16.02
N GLY A 267 4.52 9.90 17.15
CA GLY A 267 3.10 9.59 17.20
C GLY A 267 2.17 10.77 16.91
N ASP A 268 2.64 11.87 16.31
CA ASP A 268 1.82 13.08 16.10
C ASP A 268 0.97 13.03 14.80
N VAL A 269 1.21 12.04 13.95
CA VAL A 269 0.47 11.80 12.70
C VAL A 269 -0.02 10.37 12.64
N LEU A 270 -1.24 10.20 12.15
CA LEU A 270 -1.89 8.92 11.89
C LEU A 270 -2.40 8.89 10.44
N LEU A 271 -2.10 7.79 9.73
CA LEU A 271 -2.64 7.49 8.41
C LEU A 271 -3.71 6.41 8.57
N SER A 272 -4.93 6.69 8.12
CA SER A 272 -5.99 5.70 8.03
C SER A 272 -6.25 5.36 6.57
N ALA A 273 -5.81 4.18 6.16
CA ALA A 273 -5.83 3.71 4.77
C ALA A 273 -6.79 2.53 4.57
N PRO A 274 -7.30 2.28 3.35
CA PRO A 274 -8.17 1.14 3.08
C PRO A 274 -7.43 -0.20 2.93
N ILE A 275 -6.13 -0.22 3.20
CA ILE A 275 -5.26 -1.41 3.16
C ILE A 275 -4.56 -1.56 4.51
N ILE A 276 -4.13 -2.79 4.82
CA ILE A 276 -3.40 -3.06 6.07
C ILE A 276 -1.97 -2.55 5.93
N LEU A 277 -1.52 -1.81 6.93
CA LEU A 277 -0.17 -1.26 7.04
C LEU A 277 0.36 -1.54 8.45
N GLU A 278 1.68 -1.52 8.59
CA GLU A 278 2.34 -1.44 9.90
C GLU A 278 2.41 0.00 10.41
N ASP A 279 2.73 0.17 11.69
CA ASP A 279 3.03 1.50 12.24
C ASP A 279 4.35 2.02 11.69
N HIS A 280 4.37 3.31 11.39
CA HIS A 280 5.45 4.01 10.71
C HIS A 280 5.83 3.36 9.38
N PRO A 281 4.84 3.15 8.47
CA PRO A 281 5.12 2.54 7.18
C PRO A 281 6.12 3.41 6.42
N ALA A 282 7.04 2.77 5.72
CA ALA A 282 8.10 3.45 4.99
C ALA A 282 8.21 2.94 3.55
N ILE A 283 8.45 3.87 2.65
CA ILE A 283 8.80 3.63 1.27
C ILE A 283 10.29 3.24 1.24
N ALA A 284 10.63 2.09 0.66
CA ALA A 284 12.01 1.60 0.59
C ALA A 284 12.95 2.64 -0.06
N PRO A 285 14.07 3.00 0.59
CA PRO A 285 14.97 4.06 0.11
C PRO A 285 15.72 3.69 -1.18
N GLU A 286 15.75 2.41 -1.54
CA GLU A 286 16.33 1.90 -2.78
C GLU A 286 15.47 2.21 -4.01
N SER A 287 14.18 2.48 -3.83
CA SER A 287 13.27 2.65 -4.97
C SER A 287 13.59 3.91 -5.76
N PRO A 288 13.76 3.80 -7.10
CA PRO A 288 14.11 4.94 -7.95
C PRO A 288 12.90 5.81 -8.32
N GLY A 289 11.68 5.41 -7.97
CA GLY A 289 10.45 6.15 -8.27
C GLY A 289 9.19 5.33 -8.02
N ALA A 290 8.02 5.96 -8.10
CA ALA A 290 6.75 5.28 -7.86
C ALA A 290 6.42 4.32 -9.01
N LEU A 291 6.71 3.03 -8.83
CA LEU A 291 6.16 1.93 -9.65
C LEU A 291 4.75 1.52 -9.19
N TYR A 292 4.19 2.24 -8.21
CA TYR A 292 2.83 2.12 -7.70
C TYR A 292 2.49 0.71 -7.17
N ASP A 293 3.47 0.06 -6.53
CA ASP A 293 3.38 -1.30 -5.97
C ASP A 293 4.17 -1.45 -4.66
N ALA A 294 3.97 -0.53 -3.71
CA ALA A 294 4.53 -0.51 -2.35
C ALA A 294 6.04 -0.87 -2.19
N LEU A 295 6.78 -0.82 -3.29
CA LEU A 295 8.21 -1.06 -3.44
C LEU A 295 8.67 -2.47 -3.05
N GLU A 296 7.81 -3.47 -3.27
CA GLU A 296 8.13 -4.87 -2.94
C GLU A 296 8.68 -5.65 -4.14
N ILE A 297 8.31 -5.25 -5.37
CA ILE A 297 8.69 -5.97 -6.59
C ILE A 297 9.21 -5.06 -7.72
N ASP A 298 9.83 -3.94 -7.37
CA ASP A 298 10.33 -2.92 -8.30
C ASP A 298 11.25 -3.50 -9.38
N GLU A 299 12.18 -4.40 -9.01
CA GLU A 299 13.12 -5.03 -9.96
C GLU A 299 12.39 -5.82 -11.04
N ILE A 300 11.50 -6.74 -10.65
CA ILE A 300 10.78 -7.57 -11.60
C ILE A 300 9.81 -6.75 -12.46
N LEU A 301 9.22 -5.69 -11.92
CA LEU A 301 8.38 -4.77 -12.69
C LEU A 301 9.20 -3.99 -13.71
N ALA A 302 10.35 -3.46 -13.32
CA ALA A 302 11.26 -2.76 -14.23
C ALA A 302 11.74 -3.68 -15.37
N LEU A 303 12.23 -4.88 -15.04
CA LEU A 303 12.70 -5.87 -16.02
C LEU A 303 11.59 -6.31 -16.98
N ARG A 304 10.39 -6.57 -16.48
CA ARG A 304 9.24 -6.94 -17.33
C ARG A 304 8.76 -5.79 -18.20
N THR A 305 8.83 -4.56 -17.69
CA THR A 305 8.48 -3.36 -18.46
C THR A 305 9.47 -3.12 -19.59
N ALA A 306 10.76 -3.31 -19.34
CA ALA A 306 11.80 -3.22 -20.37
C ALA A 306 11.57 -4.22 -21.52
N ALA A 307 11.02 -5.40 -21.21
CA ALA A 307 10.71 -6.46 -22.17
C ALA A 307 9.42 -6.25 -22.99
N LEU A 308 8.63 -5.21 -22.72
CA LEU A 308 7.46 -4.86 -23.53
C LEU A 308 7.89 -4.48 -24.96
N THR A 309 7.06 -4.80 -25.95
CA THR A 309 7.30 -4.39 -27.34
C THR A 309 7.17 -2.87 -27.51
N ASP A 310 7.77 -2.32 -28.57
CA ASP A 310 7.64 -0.88 -28.87
C ASP A 310 6.18 -0.43 -29.01
N GLN A 311 5.32 -1.28 -29.59
CA GLN A 311 3.88 -1.02 -29.68
C GLN A 311 3.24 -0.95 -28.29
N GLU A 312 3.53 -1.92 -27.41
CA GLU A 312 3.00 -1.94 -26.04
C GLU A 312 3.48 -0.76 -25.22
N LYS A 313 4.75 -0.38 -25.34
CA LYS A 313 5.30 0.82 -24.67
C LYS A 313 4.62 2.10 -25.17
N ARG A 314 4.33 2.22 -26.47
CA ARG A 314 3.58 3.37 -27.03
C ARG A 314 2.13 3.40 -26.54
N GLU A 315 1.46 2.25 -26.44
CA GLU A 315 0.12 2.17 -25.86
C GLU A 315 0.12 2.57 -24.38
N ALA A 316 1.10 2.08 -23.60
CA ALA A 316 1.24 2.44 -22.20
C ALA A 316 1.48 3.94 -22.01
N ARG A 317 2.40 4.54 -22.79
CA ARG A 317 2.64 6.00 -22.81
C ARG A 317 1.39 6.82 -23.14
N GLY A 318 0.51 6.30 -24.00
CA GLY A 318 -0.74 6.95 -24.34
C GLY A 318 -1.93 6.61 -23.43
N THR A 319 -1.77 5.65 -22.51
CA THR A 319 -2.80 5.25 -21.54
C THR A 319 -2.91 6.24 -20.41
N ASP A 320 -1.82 6.64 -19.77
CA ASP A 320 -1.84 7.58 -18.64
C ASP A 320 -0.46 8.25 -18.48
N PRO A 321 -0.37 9.52 -18.05
CA PRO A 321 0.91 10.16 -17.74
C PRO A 321 1.78 9.35 -16.76
N ARG A 322 1.17 8.73 -15.74
CA ARG A 322 1.89 7.88 -14.77
C ARG A 322 2.43 6.60 -15.41
N ALA A 323 1.68 6.01 -16.33
CA ALA A 323 2.17 4.88 -17.10
C ALA A 323 3.36 5.28 -17.98
N ALA A 324 3.31 6.46 -18.60
CA ALA A 324 4.43 7.00 -19.38
C ALA A 324 5.68 7.20 -18.53
N GLU A 325 5.54 7.72 -17.31
CA GLU A 325 6.64 7.86 -16.33
C GLU A 325 7.26 6.50 -15.96
N VAL A 326 6.44 5.47 -15.76
CA VAL A 326 6.91 4.11 -15.48
C VAL A 326 7.69 3.52 -16.66
N ILE A 327 7.19 3.70 -17.90
CA ILE A 327 7.91 3.28 -19.11
C ILE A 327 9.26 4.00 -19.21
N GLU A 328 9.27 5.32 -19.01
CA GLU A 328 10.50 6.12 -19.09
C GLU A 328 11.51 5.72 -18.02
N LEU A 329 11.05 5.51 -16.78
CA LEU A 329 11.88 5.03 -15.68
C LEU A 329 12.52 3.68 -16.01
N ALA A 330 11.75 2.74 -16.58
CA ALA A 330 12.27 1.42 -16.95
C ALA A 330 13.25 1.48 -18.14
N ASP A 331 12.98 2.33 -19.15
CA ASP A 331 13.82 2.47 -20.35
C ASP A 331 15.14 3.21 -20.06
N THR A 332 15.17 4.10 -19.08
CA THR A 332 16.34 4.94 -18.75
C THR A 332 17.09 4.52 -17.49
N MET A 333 16.67 3.44 -16.84
CA MET A 333 17.25 2.98 -15.58
C MET A 333 18.74 2.65 -15.74
N PRO A 334 19.64 3.32 -15.01
CA PRO A 334 21.06 2.97 -15.03
C PRO A 334 21.30 1.57 -14.44
N PRO A 335 22.29 0.80 -14.95
CA PRO A 335 22.65 -0.50 -14.40
C PRO A 335 22.94 -0.47 -12.89
N GLU A 336 23.54 0.60 -12.38
CA GLU A 336 23.86 0.74 -10.96
C GLU A 336 22.60 0.87 -10.08
N VAL A 337 21.50 1.39 -10.64
CA VAL A 337 20.20 1.45 -9.95
C VAL A 337 19.53 0.08 -9.97
N LEU A 338 19.60 -0.65 -11.08
CA LEU A 338 19.13 -2.04 -11.16
C LEU A 338 19.89 -2.94 -10.18
N GLU A 339 21.21 -2.79 -10.07
CA GLU A 339 22.04 -3.51 -9.10
C GLU A 339 21.64 -3.20 -7.65
N ARG A 340 21.21 -1.97 -7.33
CA ARG A 340 20.70 -1.63 -5.99
C ARG A 340 19.34 -2.26 -5.69
N LEU A 341 18.52 -2.48 -6.72
CA LEU A 341 17.27 -3.23 -6.58
C LEU A 341 17.54 -4.72 -6.38
N HIS A 342 18.63 -5.23 -6.95
CA HIS A 342 19.10 -6.59 -6.78
C HIS A 342 19.61 -6.84 -5.34
N GLY A 343 18.95 -7.72 -4.60
CA GLY A 343 19.42 -8.17 -3.28
C GLY A 343 19.01 -7.31 -2.07
N ALA A 344 18.13 -6.32 -2.23
CA ALA A 344 17.49 -5.62 -1.12
C ALA A 344 16.38 -6.48 -0.47
N VAL A 345 16.74 -7.63 0.10
CA VAL A 345 15.82 -8.44 0.90
C VAL A 345 15.67 -7.75 2.26
N ARG A 346 14.48 -7.19 2.56
CA ARG A 346 14.22 -6.43 3.81
C ARG A 346 14.58 -7.23 5.08
N ALA A 347 14.46 -8.56 5.05
CA ALA A 347 14.85 -9.45 6.15
C ALA A 347 16.35 -9.37 6.50
N LEU A 348 17.23 -9.07 5.53
CA LEU A 348 18.69 -9.01 5.74
C LEU A 348 19.10 -7.79 6.59
N ARG A 349 18.37 -6.67 6.50
CA ARG A 349 18.77 -5.40 7.15
C ARG A 349 18.47 -5.39 8.66
N GLU A 350 17.41 -6.06 9.09
CA GLU A 350 17.13 -6.24 10.51
C GLU A 350 18.15 -7.13 11.22
N VAL A 351 18.82 -8.02 10.48
CA VAL A 351 19.86 -8.92 11.01
C VAL A 351 21.25 -8.27 10.95
N THR A 352 21.49 -7.36 10.01
CA THR A 352 22.80 -6.73 9.76
C THR A 352 22.97 -5.32 10.32
N GLY A 353 21.98 -4.80 11.06
CA GLY A 353 22.14 -3.56 11.82
C GLY A 353 23.38 -3.64 12.73
N PRO A 354 24.17 -2.56 12.90
CA PRO A 354 25.39 -2.62 13.69
C PRO A 354 25.04 -2.90 15.16
N GLY A 355 25.26 -4.15 15.59
CA GLY A 355 25.23 -4.53 16.99
C GLY A 355 26.30 -3.78 17.79
N PRO A 356 26.13 -3.65 19.12
CA PRO A 356 27.12 -2.97 19.95
C PRO A 356 28.49 -3.64 19.79
N ALA A 357 29.49 -2.83 19.46
CA ALA A 357 30.86 -3.28 19.23
C ALA A 357 31.38 -4.13 20.40
N ALA A 358 31.69 -5.39 20.13
CA ALA A 358 32.50 -6.20 21.03
C ALA A 358 33.96 -5.73 20.97
N PRO A 359 34.72 -5.71 22.09
CA PRO A 359 36.07 -5.18 22.10
C PRO A 359 37.08 -6.19 21.55
N ASP A 360 38.04 -5.65 20.80
CA ASP A 360 39.41 -6.12 20.55
C ASP A 360 39.61 -7.56 20.04
N ALA A 361 39.70 -7.70 18.70
CA ALA A 361 40.49 -8.75 18.06
C ALA A 361 41.64 -8.11 17.26
N PRO A 362 42.87 -8.68 17.26
CA PRO A 362 44.02 -8.04 16.65
C PRO A 362 43.95 -8.04 15.12
N ASP A 363 44.49 -6.98 14.53
CA ASP A 363 44.63 -6.78 13.09
C ASP A 363 45.33 -7.95 12.38
N GLY A 364 44.73 -8.35 11.25
CA GLY A 364 45.39 -9.14 10.22
C GLY A 364 44.99 -10.61 10.18
N LEU A 365 43.83 -10.89 9.57
CA LEU A 365 43.52 -12.06 8.74
C LEU A 365 42.07 -11.87 8.26
N ALA A 366 41.89 -11.50 6.99
CA ALA A 366 40.58 -11.59 6.36
C ALA A 366 40.17 -13.08 6.38
N PRO A 367 38.97 -13.46 6.85
CA PRO A 367 38.54 -14.84 6.73
C PRO A 367 38.34 -15.15 5.26
N GLU A 368 39.19 -16.03 4.72
CA GLU A 368 38.92 -16.73 3.46
C GLU A 368 37.54 -17.39 3.60
N VAL A 369 36.60 -17.05 2.72
CA VAL A 369 35.31 -17.73 2.62
C VAL A 369 35.60 -19.20 2.27
N PRO A 370 35.34 -20.17 3.17
CA PRO A 370 35.65 -21.56 2.87
C PRO A 370 34.70 -22.05 1.78
N GLY A 371 35.20 -22.27 0.55
CA GLY A 371 34.44 -22.94 -0.51
C GLY A 371 34.58 -22.39 -1.93
N THR A 372 35.09 -21.17 -2.13
CA THR A 372 35.19 -20.60 -3.48
C THR A 372 36.40 -21.15 -4.24
N ARG A 373 36.18 -22.18 -5.07
CA ARG A 373 37.11 -22.54 -6.15
C ARG A 373 36.79 -21.71 -7.39
N PRO A 374 37.79 -21.28 -8.18
CA PRO A 374 37.59 -20.42 -9.36
C PRO A 374 36.66 -20.99 -10.43
N ASP A 375 36.42 -22.30 -10.41
CA ASP A 375 35.71 -23.04 -11.46
C ASP A 375 34.33 -23.58 -11.00
N THR A 376 33.83 -23.12 -9.84
CA THR A 376 32.51 -23.53 -9.31
C THR A 376 31.56 -22.34 -9.40
N PRO A 377 30.37 -22.49 -10.04
CA PRO A 377 29.32 -21.48 -9.97
C PRO A 377 29.06 -21.08 -8.51
N TRP A 378 28.80 -19.81 -8.26
CA TRP A 378 28.55 -19.29 -6.91
C TRP A 378 27.37 -19.97 -6.21
N TRP A 379 26.50 -20.67 -6.95
CA TRP A 379 25.48 -21.57 -6.44
C TRP A 379 25.04 -22.59 -7.51
N ASP A 380 24.87 -23.86 -7.13
CA ASP A 380 24.28 -24.94 -7.95
C ASP A 380 23.40 -25.83 -7.04
N PRO A 381 22.07 -25.90 -7.27
CA PRO A 381 21.14 -26.66 -6.43
C PRO A 381 21.39 -28.18 -6.44
N GLU A 382 22.09 -28.73 -7.44
CA GLU A 382 22.47 -30.15 -7.46
C GLU A 382 23.81 -30.43 -6.74
N SER A 383 24.58 -29.39 -6.45
CA SER A 383 25.93 -29.45 -5.86
C SER A 383 25.93 -29.39 -4.33
N ASP A 384 24.95 -28.71 -3.72
CA ASP A 384 24.89 -28.56 -2.26
C ASP A 384 23.95 -29.59 -1.61
N ARG A 385 24.52 -30.71 -1.16
CA ARG A 385 23.80 -31.78 -0.43
C ARG A 385 23.81 -31.57 1.09
N SER A 386 24.26 -30.41 1.58
CA SER A 386 24.32 -30.13 3.02
C SER A 386 22.94 -29.85 3.63
N VAL A 387 21.96 -29.55 2.78
CA VAL A 387 20.55 -29.31 3.13
C VAL A 387 19.64 -30.22 2.30
N ASP A 388 18.62 -30.81 2.93
CA ASP A 388 17.59 -31.64 2.29
C ASP A 388 16.22 -31.22 2.85
N PRO A 389 15.49 -30.30 2.19
CA PRO A 389 14.30 -29.70 2.78
C PRO A 389 13.20 -30.67 3.19
N VAL A 390 13.17 -31.87 2.60
CA VAL A 390 12.17 -32.91 2.90
C VAL A 390 12.60 -33.74 4.12
N ARG A 391 13.91 -33.87 4.38
CA ARG A 391 14.45 -34.70 5.46
C ARG A 391 14.94 -33.90 6.66
N ASP A 392 15.28 -32.64 6.46
CA ASP A 392 15.81 -31.78 7.50
C ASP A 392 14.79 -31.61 8.63
N ARG A 393 15.33 -31.62 9.85
CA ARG A 393 14.55 -31.44 11.08
C ARG A 393 15.29 -30.50 12.00
N ILE A 394 14.55 -29.62 12.64
CA ILE A 394 15.04 -28.69 13.66
C ILE A 394 14.47 -29.02 15.04
N THR A 395 15.01 -28.38 16.07
CA THR A 395 14.48 -28.48 17.43
C THR A 395 13.73 -27.20 17.78
N VAL A 396 12.45 -27.31 18.12
CA VAL A 396 11.63 -26.21 18.65
C VAL A 396 11.02 -26.67 19.97
N ASP A 397 11.15 -25.87 21.02
CA ASP A 397 10.70 -26.22 22.38
C ASP A 397 11.14 -27.63 22.85
N GLY A 398 12.36 -28.04 22.47
CA GLY A 398 12.93 -29.35 22.79
C GLY A 398 12.36 -30.53 21.99
N ARG A 399 11.50 -30.29 20.99
CA ARG A 399 10.90 -31.30 20.13
C ARG A 399 11.44 -31.22 18.70
N SER A 400 11.61 -32.38 18.07
CA SER A 400 12.09 -32.46 16.69
C SER A 400 10.95 -32.19 15.70
N VAL A 401 11.05 -31.09 14.95
CA VAL A 401 10.07 -30.64 13.96
C VAL A 401 10.69 -30.73 12.56
N GLY A 402 9.95 -31.26 11.60
CA GLY A 402 10.29 -31.28 10.18
C GLY A 402 9.12 -31.78 9.35
N ALA A 403 9.33 -32.11 8.08
CA ALA A 403 8.25 -32.55 7.18
C ALA A 403 7.35 -33.64 7.83
N GLY A 404 6.04 -33.46 7.70
CA GLY A 404 4.99 -34.27 8.33
C GLY A 404 4.60 -33.87 9.76
N SER A 405 5.37 -33.00 10.43
CA SER A 405 5.06 -32.58 11.81
C SER A 405 3.87 -31.62 11.84
N ARG A 406 3.06 -31.70 12.90
CA ARG A 406 1.95 -30.77 13.16
C ARG A 406 2.38 -29.68 14.13
N VAL A 407 2.05 -28.44 13.79
CA VAL A 407 2.43 -27.26 14.56
C VAL A 407 1.25 -26.31 14.72
N LEU A 408 1.30 -25.52 15.79
CA LEU A 408 0.42 -24.38 16.02
C LEU A 408 1.14 -23.12 15.58
N LEU A 409 0.53 -22.35 14.70
CA LEU A 409 1.09 -21.08 14.23
C LEU A 409 0.93 -20.01 15.32
N ARG A 410 2.05 -19.35 15.64
CA ARG A 410 2.18 -18.24 16.59
C ARG A 410 3.03 -17.13 15.95
N PRO A 411 2.57 -16.52 14.85
CA PRO A 411 3.30 -15.42 14.23
C PRO A 411 3.66 -14.36 15.28
N GLY A 412 4.87 -13.83 15.17
CA GLY A 412 5.41 -12.85 16.11
C GLY A 412 4.74 -11.48 16.03
N LEU A 413 5.28 -10.53 16.80
CA LEU A 413 4.97 -9.10 16.66
C LEU A 413 6.00 -8.37 15.77
N ARG A 414 7.01 -9.09 15.28
CA ARG A 414 8.10 -8.60 14.43
C ARG A 414 8.20 -9.55 13.24
N ARG A 415 8.43 -9.02 12.04
CA ARG A 415 8.59 -9.80 10.79
C ARG A 415 7.35 -10.56 10.32
N THR A 416 6.20 -10.25 10.90
CA THR A 416 4.92 -10.88 10.60
C THR A 416 4.15 -9.97 9.65
N ASP A 417 3.72 -10.53 8.52
CA ASP A 417 2.88 -9.78 7.59
C ASP A 417 1.40 -9.77 8.02
N ALA A 418 0.59 -8.94 7.36
CA ALA A 418 -0.83 -8.84 7.67
C ALA A 418 -1.61 -10.15 7.50
N GLN A 419 -1.19 -11.03 6.60
CA GLN A 419 -1.83 -12.32 6.34
C GLN A 419 -1.54 -13.32 7.46
N ASP A 420 -0.32 -13.30 7.99
CA ASP A 420 0.10 -14.16 9.10
C ASP A 420 -0.76 -13.94 10.35
N LEU A 421 -1.19 -12.70 10.62
CA LEU A 421 -2.08 -12.38 11.74
C LEU A 421 -3.40 -13.18 11.70
N PHE A 422 -3.94 -13.45 10.52
CA PHE A 422 -5.16 -14.28 10.39
C PHE A 422 -4.92 -15.77 10.66
N LEU A 423 -3.64 -16.18 10.70
CA LEU A 423 -3.22 -17.55 10.96
C LEU A 423 -2.86 -17.79 12.42
N GLN A 424 -2.89 -16.77 13.27
CA GLN A 424 -2.62 -16.90 14.69
C GLN A 424 -3.53 -17.95 15.34
N GLY A 425 -2.91 -18.95 15.99
CA GLY A 425 -3.62 -20.04 16.66
C GLY A 425 -4.19 -21.10 15.72
N ARG A 426 -3.91 -21.04 14.41
CA ARG A 426 -4.27 -22.10 13.46
C ARG A 426 -3.26 -23.25 13.53
N THR A 427 -3.74 -24.45 13.25
CA THR A 427 -2.89 -25.65 13.11
C THR A 427 -2.41 -25.79 11.68
N ALA A 428 -1.19 -26.27 11.49
CA ALA A 428 -0.56 -26.44 10.18
C ALA A 428 0.32 -27.70 10.14
N HIS A 429 0.51 -28.23 8.94
CA HIS A 429 1.45 -29.30 8.64
C HIS A 429 2.74 -28.72 8.05
N VAL A 430 3.87 -29.14 8.58
CA VAL A 430 5.18 -28.82 8.00
C VAL A 430 5.39 -29.69 6.77
N GLU A 431 5.63 -29.06 5.62
CA GLU A 431 5.88 -29.71 4.33
C GLU A 431 7.39 -29.79 4.05
N ALA A 432 8.17 -28.80 4.50
CA ALA A 432 9.62 -28.77 4.38
C ALA A 432 10.29 -27.88 5.43
N VAL A 433 11.58 -28.10 5.67
CA VAL A 433 12.47 -27.22 6.44
C VAL A 433 13.47 -26.60 5.47
N LEU A 434 13.52 -25.28 5.39
CA LEU A 434 14.34 -24.55 4.44
C LEU A 434 15.38 -23.73 5.17
N HIS A 435 16.56 -23.65 4.58
CA HIS A 435 17.66 -22.83 5.05
C HIS A 435 17.89 -21.72 4.02
N ASP A 436 17.92 -20.48 4.48
CA ASP A 436 18.35 -19.36 3.63
C ASP A 436 19.88 -19.29 3.54
N VAL A 437 20.37 -18.40 2.69
CA VAL A 437 21.81 -18.21 2.44
C VAL A 437 22.58 -17.67 3.65
N ASP A 438 21.88 -17.07 4.62
CA ASP A 438 22.45 -16.53 5.85
C ASP A 438 22.37 -17.52 7.02
N GLY A 439 21.86 -18.74 6.77
CA GLY A 439 21.69 -19.79 7.77
C GLY A 439 20.40 -19.68 8.60
N GLY A 440 19.50 -18.76 8.27
CA GLY A 440 18.17 -18.68 8.83
C GLY A 440 17.32 -19.90 8.45
N VAL A 441 16.45 -20.32 9.36
CA VAL A 441 15.61 -21.51 9.19
C VAL A 441 14.17 -21.08 9.01
N HIS A 442 13.51 -21.67 8.01
CA HIS A 442 12.11 -21.43 7.71
C HIS A 442 11.36 -22.75 7.58
N LEU A 443 10.23 -22.89 8.27
CA LEU A 443 9.34 -24.03 8.10
C LEU A 443 8.30 -23.69 7.03
N ALA A 444 8.30 -24.43 5.93
CA ALA A 444 7.28 -24.37 4.91
C ALA A 444 6.05 -25.16 5.39
N VAL A 445 4.88 -24.52 5.46
CA VAL A 445 3.67 -25.13 6.02
C VAL A 445 2.44 -25.02 5.11
N THR A 446 1.52 -25.98 5.26
CA THR A 446 0.13 -25.90 4.79
C THR A 446 -0.81 -25.84 6.00
N VAL A 447 -1.79 -24.95 5.96
CA VAL A 447 -2.73 -24.75 7.09
C VAL A 447 -3.81 -25.83 7.06
N GLU A 448 -4.11 -26.42 8.22
CA GLU A 448 -5.17 -27.41 8.35
C GLU A 448 -6.54 -26.77 8.05
N GLY A 449 -7.29 -27.43 7.17
CA GLY A 449 -8.60 -26.96 6.73
C GLY A 449 -8.56 -25.83 5.70
N ASP A 450 -7.40 -25.44 5.17
CA ASP A 450 -7.33 -24.59 3.97
C ASP A 450 -7.82 -25.39 2.74
N PRO A 451 -8.92 -25.00 2.08
CA PRO A 451 -9.41 -25.69 0.88
C PRO A 451 -8.41 -25.67 -0.29
N GLY A 452 -7.41 -24.77 -0.26
CA GLY A 452 -6.34 -24.67 -1.24
C GLY A 452 -5.07 -25.46 -0.88
N ALA A 453 -5.03 -26.18 0.25
CA ALA A 453 -3.80 -26.84 0.73
C ALA A 453 -3.21 -27.83 -0.28
N ASP A 454 -4.05 -28.61 -0.97
CA ASP A 454 -3.56 -29.59 -1.96
C ASP A 454 -2.96 -28.90 -3.20
N ILE A 455 -3.59 -27.83 -3.69
CA ILE A 455 -3.08 -27.02 -4.81
C ILE A 455 -1.73 -26.39 -4.43
N ARG A 456 -1.63 -25.85 -3.21
CA ARG A 456 -0.40 -25.29 -2.66
C ARG A 456 0.73 -26.33 -2.65
N ARG A 457 0.45 -27.56 -2.22
CA ARG A 457 1.41 -28.67 -2.21
C ARG A 457 1.85 -29.06 -3.63
N GLU A 458 0.90 -29.22 -4.56
CA GLU A 458 1.20 -29.57 -5.96
C GLU A 458 2.07 -28.51 -6.66
N GLN A 459 1.86 -27.24 -6.34
CA GLN A 459 2.62 -26.12 -6.90
C GLN A 459 3.91 -25.80 -6.14
N GLY A 460 4.17 -26.46 -5.01
CA GLY A 460 5.31 -26.14 -4.13
C GLY A 460 5.23 -24.73 -3.54
N ARG A 461 4.03 -24.22 -3.26
CA ARG A 461 3.78 -22.87 -2.72
C ARG A 461 3.27 -22.93 -1.29
N PHE A 462 4.16 -22.72 -0.34
CA PHE A 462 3.88 -22.81 1.09
C PHE A 462 3.83 -21.44 1.77
N LEU A 463 3.37 -21.43 3.02
CA LEU A 463 3.57 -20.32 3.95
C LEU A 463 4.84 -20.61 4.76
N TYR A 464 5.59 -19.58 5.16
CA TYR A 464 6.90 -19.75 5.78
C TYR A 464 6.94 -19.07 7.14
N PHE A 465 7.34 -19.83 8.17
CA PHE A 465 7.44 -19.35 9.55
C PHE A 465 8.81 -19.67 10.13
N GLN A 466 9.34 -18.79 10.97
CA GLN A 466 10.55 -19.06 11.73
C GLN A 466 10.29 -19.99 12.93
N PRO A 467 11.33 -20.61 13.52
CA PRO A 467 11.16 -21.56 14.62
C PRO A 467 10.48 -20.97 15.86
N ASP A 468 10.63 -19.68 16.13
CA ASP A 468 9.99 -18.98 17.25
C ASP A 468 8.52 -18.60 16.99
N GLU A 469 8.08 -18.71 15.74
CA GLU A 469 6.71 -18.38 15.30
C GLU A 469 5.79 -19.60 15.27
N ILE A 470 6.25 -20.76 15.76
CA ILE A 470 5.47 -21.99 15.81
C ILE A 470 5.60 -22.66 17.17
N ALA A 471 4.60 -23.44 17.54
CA ALA A 471 4.66 -24.33 18.70
C ALA A 471 4.37 -25.78 18.25
N PRO A 472 5.23 -26.76 18.55
CA PRO A 472 4.97 -28.15 18.21
C PRO A 472 3.74 -28.69 18.94
N LEU A 473 2.84 -29.38 18.23
CA LEU A 473 1.69 -30.04 18.84
C LEU A 473 2.05 -31.45 19.34
N GLU A 474 1.30 -31.95 20.33
CA GLU A 474 1.61 -33.19 21.07
C GLU A 474 1.39 -34.49 20.29
N ASP A 475 0.72 -34.43 19.13
CA ASP A 475 0.49 -35.59 18.28
C ASP A 475 1.34 -35.51 17.00
N ALA A 476 2.49 -36.18 17.03
CA ALA A 476 3.25 -36.63 15.86
C ALA A 476 3.42 -38.15 15.91
#